data_AF-A0A1C6SMJ5-F1
#
_entry.id   AF-A0A1C6SMJ5-F1
#
_cell.length_a   1.000
_cell.length_b   1.000
_cell.length_c   1.000
_cell.angle_alpha   90.00
_cell.angle_beta   90.00
_cell.angle_gamma   90.00
#
_symmetry.space_group_name_H-M   'P 1'
#
loop_
_entity.id
_entity.type
_entity.pdbx_description
1 polymer ?
#
loop_
_entity_poly.entity_id
_entity_poly.type
_entity_poly.pdbx_seq_one_letter_code
_entity_poly.pdbx_strand_id
1 'polypeptide(L)'
;MPRRDIFTDVAAILYPIPQPDPGEEHDDGFLAARDEAAKDQERAAENLRAAWDGGDQDPLIGALAGARRAKEKAEQRIRELIAYGREFVQPRPYTLGDLAAAAGMSISGVRTAYNHRDVAQVAEATGTKPREWRAPHPEDEQATA
;
A
#
# COMPACT_ATOMS: atom_id res chain seq x y z
N MET A 1 35.36 7.96 4.84
CA MET A 1 33.98 7.53 4.54
C MET A 1 33.56 8.22 3.26
N PRO A 2 33.02 7.50 2.25
CA PRO A 2 32.53 8.17 1.06
C PRO A 2 31.47 9.19 1.46
N ARG A 3 31.48 10.35 0.78
CA ARG A 3 30.54 11.43 1.04
C ARG A 3 29.14 10.90 0.70
N ARG A 4 28.29 10.69 1.71
CA ARG A 4 26.88 10.37 1.51
C ARG A 4 26.26 11.40 0.58
N ASP A 5 25.57 10.93 -0.46
CA ASP A 5 24.80 11.75 -1.38
C ASP A 5 23.31 11.45 -1.26
N ILE A 6 22.48 12.43 -1.60
CA ILE A 6 21.03 12.35 -1.45
C ILE A 6 20.42 11.21 -2.26
N PHE A 7 21.02 10.85 -3.41
CA PHE A 7 20.52 9.79 -4.28
C PHE A 7 20.68 8.42 -3.61
N THR A 8 21.85 8.17 -3.04
CA THR A 8 22.17 6.94 -2.28
C THR A 8 21.32 6.86 -1.02
N ASP A 9 21.18 7.96 -0.29
CA ASP A 9 20.38 7.99 0.95
C ASP A 9 18.88 7.76 0.66
N VAL A 10 18.31 8.40 -0.38
CA VAL A 10 16.92 8.17 -0.79
C VAL A 10 16.72 6.76 -1.33
N ALA A 11 17.65 6.24 -2.14
CA ALA A 11 17.60 4.87 -2.62
C ALA A 11 17.59 3.85 -1.47
N ALA A 12 18.42 4.08 -0.45
CA ALA A 12 18.47 3.23 0.73
C ALA A 12 17.16 3.23 1.55
N ILE A 13 16.43 4.34 1.56
CA ILE A 13 15.10 4.43 2.20
C ILE A 13 14.04 3.69 1.36
N LEU A 14 14.09 3.84 0.03
CA LEU A 14 13.12 3.21 -0.87
C LEU A 14 13.28 1.68 -0.96
N TYR A 15 14.52 1.20 -0.87
CA TYR A 15 14.87 -0.22 -0.99
C TYR A 15 15.74 -0.65 0.19
N PRO A 16 15.17 -0.78 1.40
CA PRO A 16 15.96 -1.11 2.59
C PRO A 16 16.60 -2.51 2.45
N ILE A 17 17.87 -2.62 2.82
CA ILE A 17 18.56 -3.92 2.88
C ILE A 17 17.95 -4.73 4.02
N PRO A 18 17.46 -5.96 3.74
CA PRO A 18 16.89 -6.82 4.78
C PRO A 18 17.92 -7.12 5.87
N GLN A 19 17.45 -7.22 7.11
CA GLN A 19 18.25 -7.69 8.23
C GLN A 19 17.97 -9.19 8.43
N PRO A 20 18.99 -10.00 8.72
CA PRO A 20 18.78 -11.41 9.01
C PRO A 20 18.13 -11.54 10.38
N ASP A 21 17.24 -12.53 10.53
CA ASP A 21 16.89 -13.03 11.86
C ASP A 21 18.09 -13.80 12.45
N PRO A 22 18.22 -13.89 13.78
CA PRO A 22 19.35 -14.58 14.41
C PRO A 22 19.46 -16.04 13.92
N GLY A 23 20.62 -16.39 13.35
CA GLY A 23 20.88 -17.73 12.80
C GLY A 23 20.61 -17.88 11.30
N GLU A 24 20.05 -16.87 10.64
CA GLU A 24 19.81 -16.84 9.18
C GLU A 24 20.88 -16.05 8.41
N GLU A 25 21.98 -15.64 9.07
CA GLU A 25 22.98 -14.73 8.46
C GLU A 25 23.68 -15.32 7.23
N HIS A 26 23.66 -16.65 7.13
CA HIS A 26 24.24 -17.43 6.03
C HIS A 26 23.17 -18.18 5.22
N ASP A 27 21.89 -17.92 5.46
CA ASP A 27 20.83 -18.51 4.66
C ASP A 27 20.93 -18.00 3.20
N ASP A 28 20.89 -18.92 2.25
CA ASP A 28 21.04 -18.59 0.83
C ASP A 28 19.91 -17.65 0.33
N GLY A 29 18.70 -17.82 0.87
CA GLY A 29 17.55 -16.97 0.57
C GLY A 29 17.74 -15.56 1.12
N PHE A 30 18.23 -15.44 2.36
CA PHE A 30 18.59 -14.15 2.95
C PHE A 30 19.69 -13.45 2.16
N LEU A 31 20.79 -14.14 1.84
CA LEU A 31 21.91 -13.58 1.09
C LEU A 31 21.47 -13.11 -0.30
N ALA A 32 20.65 -13.91 -1.00
CA ALA A 32 20.09 -13.53 -2.29
C ALA A 32 19.20 -12.28 -2.19
N ALA A 33 18.30 -12.21 -1.20
CA ALA A 33 17.43 -11.06 -0.97
C ALA A 33 18.23 -9.79 -0.64
N ARG A 34 19.29 -9.93 0.16
CA ARG A 34 20.20 -8.82 0.51
C ARG A 34 20.93 -8.29 -0.73
N ASP A 35 21.46 -9.19 -1.55
CA ASP A 35 22.19 -8.81 -2.76
C ASP A 35 21.26 -8.22 -3.83
N GLU A 36 20.02 -8.71 -3.95
CA GLU A 36 18.97 -8.12 -4.79
C GLU A 36 18.65 -6.69 -4.33
N ALA A 37 18.41 -6.49 -3.03
CA ALA A 37 18.13 -5.16 -2.47
C ALA A 37 19.30 -4.18 -2.68
N ALA A 38 20.55 -4.65 -2.60
CA ALA A 38 21.72 -3.82 -2.89
C ALA A 38 21.76 -3.36 -4.36
N LYS A 39 21.43 -4.25 -5.32
CA LYS A 39 21.30 -3.89 -6.74
C LYS A 39 20.14 -2.92 -6.97
N ASP A 40 19.03 -3.11 -6.27
CA ASP A 40 17.89 -2.19 -6.34
C ASP A 40 18.24 -0.79 -5.86
N GLN A 41 19.01 -0.67 -4.76
CA GLN A 41 19.53 0.61 -4.29
C GLN A 41 20.43 1.29 -5.32
N GLU A 42 21.38 0.57 -5.91
CA GLU A 42 22.30 1.11 -6.92
C GLU A 42 21.52 1.64 -8.13
N ARG A 43 20.63 0.80 -8.69
CA ARG A 43 19.77 1.18 -9.81
C ARG A 43 18.87 2.37 -9.49
N ALA A 44 18.32 2.42 -8.28
CA ALA A 44 17.49 3.55 -7.85
C ALA A 44 18.30 4.85 -7.74
N ALA A 45 19.51 4.81 -7.18
CA ALA A 45 20.37 5.97 -7.07
C ALA A 45 20.79 6.50 -8.45
N GLU A 46 21.08 5.63 -9.42
CA GLU A 46 21.35 6.00 -10.82
C GLU A 46 20.15 6.67 -11.48
N ASN A 47 18.96 6.07 -11.35
CA ASN A 47 17.72 6.63 -11.92
C ASN A 47 17.37 8.00 -11.32
N LEU A 48 17.51 8.15 -10.00
CA LEU A 48 17.27 9.42 -9.31
C LEU A 48 18.25 10.50 -9.77
N ARG A 49 19.52 10.16 -9.95
CA ARG A 49 20.54 11.08 -10.45
C ARG A 49 20.24 11.51 -11.89
N ALA A 50 19.89 10.56 -12.77
CA ALA A 50 19.54 10.86 -14.15
C ALA A 50 18.30 11.79 -14.25
N ALA A 51 17.27 11.55 -13.44
CA ALA A 51 16.07 12.39 -13.40
C ALA A 51 16.36 13.80 -12.86
N TRP A 52 17.27 13.93 -11.89
CA TRP A 52 17.70 15.22 -11.37
C TRP A 52 18.54 16.00 -12.37
N ASP A 53 19.52 15.34 -13.02
CA ASP A 53 20.40 15.97 -14.02
C ASP A 53 19.62 16.40 -15.27
N GLY A 54 18.54 15.69 -15.62
CA GLY A 54 17.59 16.08 -16.66
C GLY A 54 16.69 17.26 -16.29
N GLY A 55 16.69 17.70 -15.03
CA GLY A 55 15.83 18.77 -14.51
C GLY A 55 14.36 18.36 -14.31
N ASP A 56 14.06 17.05 -14.40
CA ASP A 56 12.69 16.54 -14.37
C ASP A 56 12.12 16.49 -12.96
N GLN A 57 12.92 16.09 -11.96
CA GLN A 57 12.38 15.81 -10.64
C GLN A 57 13.42 15.85 -9.51
N ASP A 58 13.07 16.52 -8.40
CA ASP A 58 13.80 16.41 -7.14
C ASP A 58 13.76 14.98 -6.58
N PRO A 59 14.91 14.38 -6.21
CA PRO A 59 14.96 12.97 -5.82
C PRO A 59 14.13 12.71 -4.55
N LEU A 60 14.15 13.62 -3.58
CA LEU A 60 13.39 13.45 -2.33
C LEU A 60 11.91 13.75 -2.54
N ILE A 61 11.58 14.85 -3.22
CA ILE A 61 10.17 15.22 -3.47
C ILE A 61 9.48 14.17 -4.34
N GLY A 62 10.19 13.66 -5.35
CA GLY A 62 9.75 12.57 -6.20
C GLY A 62 9.48 11.28 -5.42
N ALA A 63 10.43 10.88 -4.58
CA ALA A 63 10.27 9.73 -3.69
C ALA A 63 9.07 9.88 -2.75
N LEU A 64 8.87 11.07 -2.17
CA LEU A 64 7.74 11.35 -1.28
C LEU A 64 6.40 11.30 -2.02
N ALA A 65 6.33 11.86 -3.24
CA ALA A 65 5.14 11.77 -4.08
C ALA A 65 4.82 10.31 -4.45
N GLY A 66 5.83 9.50 -4.76
CA GLY A 66 5.70 8.07 -5.00
C GLY A 66 5.16 7.32 -3.77
N ALA A 67 5.77 7.56 -2.60
CA ALA A 67 5.35 6.96 -1.34
C ALA A 67 3.90 7.33 -0.98
N ARG A 68 3.52 8.59 -1.18
CA ARG A 68 2.13 9.04 -0.99
C ARG A 68 1.15 8.29 -1.90
N ARG A 69 1.45 8.17 -3.20
CA ARG A 69 0.60 7.41 -4.14
C ARG A 69 0.50 5.93 -3.75
N ALA A 70 1.61 5.34 -3.30
CA ALA A 70 1.63 3.97 -2.82
C ALA A 70 0.73 3.79 -1.58
N LYS A 71 0.78 4.74 -0.64
CA LYS A 71 -0.12 4.79 0.53
C LYS A 71 -1.59 4.89 0.10
N GLU A 72 -1.93 5.85 -0.76
CA GLU A 72 -3.31 6.06 -1.25
C GLU A 72 -3.84 4.80 -1.96
N LYS A 73 -3.00 4.12 -2.75
CA LYS A 73 -3.35 2.85 -3.41
C LYS A 73 -3.54 1.71 -2.41
N ALA A 74 -2.72 1.64 -1.37
CA ALA A 74 -2.87 0.65 -0.30
C ALA A 74 -4.18 0.88 0.48
N GLU A 75 -4.50 2.13 0.82
CA GLU A 75 -5.77 2.50 1.47
C GLU A 75 -6.97 2.15 0.60
N GLN A 76 -6.91 2.41 -0.72
CA GLN A 76 -7.95 2.00 -1.66
C GLN A 76 -8.14 0.47 -1.68
N ARG A 77 -7.04 -0.29 -1.71
CA ARG A 77 -7.09 -1.76 -1.64
C ARG A 77 -7.75 -2.25 -0.34
N ILE A 78 -7.44 -1.62 0.79
CA ILE A 78 -8.05 -1.97 2.08
C ILE A 78 -9.57 -1.76 2.01
N ARG A 79 -10.05 -0.63 1.46
CA ARG A 79 -11.48 -0.36 1.28
C ARG A 79 -12.16 -1.41 0.39
N GLU A 80 -11.55 -1.77 -0.72
CA GLU A 80 -12.05 -2.82 -1.63
C GLU A 80 -12.14 -4.19 -0.95
N LEU A 81 -11.13 -4.57 -0.15
CA LEU A 81 -11.14 -5.84 0.58
C LEU A 81 -12.21 -5.86 1.68
N ILE A 82 -12.40 -4.74 2.39
CA ILE A 82 -13.49 -4.59 3.36
C ILE A 82 -14.84 -4.72 2.65
N ALA A 83 -15.04 -4.01 1.54
CA ALA A 83 -16.26 -4.07 0.74
C ALA A 83 -16.53 -5.49 0.24
N TYR A 84 -15.52 -6.19 -0.27
CA TYR A 84 -15.62 -7.59 -0.68
C TYR A 84 -16.07 -8.49 0.47
N GLY A 85 -15.39 -8.41 1.61
CA GLY A 85 -15.70 -9.22 2.80
C GLY A 85 -17.11 -9.00 3.35
N ARG A 86 -17.66 -7.79 3.18
CA ARG A 86 -18.99 -7.39 3.67
C ARG A 86 -20.13 -7.70 2.70
N GLU A 87 -19.92 -7.43 1.42
CA GLU A 87 -21.00 -7.42 0.43
C GLU A 87 -21.00 -8.64 -0.50
N PHE A 88 -19.87 -9.35 -0.65
CA PHE A 88 -19.72 -10.39 -1.69
C PHE A 88 -19.49 -11.80 -1.13
N VAL A 89 -18.96 -11.95 0.09
CA VAL A 89 -18.69 -13.27 0.69
C VAL A 89 -19.97 -13.99 1.13
N GLN A 90 -20.07 -15.28 0.78
CA GLN A 90 -21.20 -16.17 1.11
C GLN A 90 -20.73 -17.53 1.67
N PRO A 91 -21.56 -18.22 2.49
CA PRO A 91 -22.90 -17.84 2.95
C PRO A 91 -22.91 -16.83 4.12
N ARG A 92 -21.77 -16.63 4.79
CA ARG A 92 -21.62 -15.75 5.95
C ARG A 92 -20.57 -14.68 5.66
N PRO A 93 -20.97 -13.42 5.44
CA PRO A 93 -20.02 -12.31 5.30
C PRO A 93 -19.20 -12.12 6.58
N TYR A 94 -18.00 -11.55 6.42
CA TYR A 94 -17.15 -11.23 7.56
C TYR A 94 -17.80 -10.19 8.48
N THR A 95 -17.56 -10.32 9.78
CA THR A 95 -18.07 -9.36 10.76
C THR A 95 -17.26 -8.06 10.69
N LEU A 96 -17.85 -6.96 11.14
CA LEU A 96 -17.09 -5.70 11.26
C LEU A 96 -15.93 -5.83 12.25
N GLY A 97 -16.04 -6.70 13.26
CA GLY A 97 -14.98 -6.94 14.23
C GLY A 97 -13.76 -7.63 13.61
N ASP A 98 -13.97 -8.67 12.81
CA ASP A 98 -12.88 -9.39 12.15
C ASP A 98 -12.14 -8.49 11.16
N LEU A 99 -12.91 -7.71 10.38
CA LEU A 99 -12.34 -6.76 9.41
C LEU A 99 -11.60 -5.61 10.10
N ALA A 100 -12.13 -5.11 11.22
CA ALA A 100 -11.48 -4.07 12.02
C ALA A 100 -10.15 -4.56 12.58
N ALA A 101 -10.12 -5.76 13.16
CA ALA A 101 -8.90 -6.37 13.67
C ALA A 101 -7.85 -6.57 12.56
N ALA A 102 -8.26 -7.09 11.40
CA ALA A 102 -7.36 -7.35 10.28
C ALA A 102 -6.83 -6.06 9.62
N ALA A 103 -7.65 -5.02 9.52
CA ALA A 103 -7.28 -3.75 8.90
C ALA A 103 -6.59 -2.77 9.87
N GLY A 104 -6.48 -3.11 11.17
CA GLY A 104 -5.98 -2.19 12.19
C GLY A 104 -6.88 -0.96 12.41
N MET A 105 -8.18 -1.11 12.20
CA MET A 105 -9.18 -0.03 12.28
C MET A 105 -10.11 -0.24 13.48
N SER A 106 -10.83 0.82 13.89
CA SER A 106 -11.96 0.65 14.79
C SER A 106 -13.17 0.08 14.05
N ILE A 107 -14.08 -0.59 14.75
CA ILE A 107 -15.35 -1.07 14.17
C ILE A 107 -16.13 0.06 13.50
N SER A 108 -16.18 1.23 14.15
CA SER A 108 -16.80 2.44 13.59
C SER A 108 -16.09 2.88 12.31
N GLY A 109 -14.75 2.86 12.30
CA GLY A 109 -13.95 3.21 11.14
C GLY A 109 -14.19 2.28 9.95
N VAL A 110 -14.26 0.96 10.16
CA VAL A 110 -14.58 0.00 9.08
C VAL A 110 -15.95 0.26 8.48
N ARG A 111 -16.94 0.60 9.32
CA ARG A 111 -18.31 0.85 8.86
C ARG A 111 -18.41 1.99 7.85
N THR A 112 -17.57 3.01 8.00
CA THR A 112 -17.52 4.19 7.13
C THR A 112 -16.34 4.16 6.16
N ALA A 113 -15.53 3.08 6.17
CA ALA A 113 -14.30 3.03 5.40
C ALA A 113 -14.55 2.95 3.89
N TYR A 114 -15.64 2.32 3.47
CA TYR A 114 -15.95 2.05 2.08
C TYR A 114 -17.35 2.52 1.73
N ASN A 115 -17.57 2.87 0.47
CA ASN A 115 -18.86 3.37 -0.03
C ASN A 115 -19.31 2.61 -1.29
N HIS A 116 -20.42 3.06 -1.90
CA HIS A 116 -20.99 2.46 -3.11
C HIS A 116 -19.99 2.35 -4.28
N ARG A 117 -19.06 3.31 -4.42
CA ARG A 117 -18.05 3.29 -5.49
C ARG A 117 -17.05 2.16 -5.27
N ASP A 118 -16.67 1.88 -4.03
CA ASP A 118 -15.79 0.75 -3.71
C ASP A 118 -16.49 -0.58 -3.99
N VAL A 119 -17.78 -0.70 -3.64
CA VAL A 119 -18.60 -1.89 -3.96
C VAL A 119 -18.69 -2.09 -5.47
N ALA A 120 -18.91 -1.02 -6.25
CA ALA A 120 -18.97 -1.10 -7.71
C ALA A 120 -17.62 -1.54 -8.33
N GLN A 121 -16.51 -0.99 -7.85
CA GLN A 121 -15.16 -1.39 -8.30
C GLN A 121 -14.88 -2.87 -8.01
N VAL A 122 -15.28 -3.37 -6.84
CA VAL A 122 -15.15 -4.79 -6.50
C VAL A 122 -16.02 -5.67 -7.40
N ALA A 123 -17.25 -5.25 -7.69
CA ALA A 123 -18.13 -5.98 -8.59
C ALA A 123 -17.54 -6.08 -10.00
N GLU A 124 -16.96 -4.99 -10.51
CA GLU A 124 -16.27 -4.95 -11.81
C GLU A 124 -15.04 -5.88 -11.80
N ALA A 125 -14.19 -5.77 -10.78
CA ALA A 125 -12.95 -6.54 -10.68
C ALA A 125 -13.17 -8.05 -10.50
N THR A 126 -14.26 -8.46 -9.83
CA THR A 126 -14.53 -9.87 -9.51
C THR A 126 -15.58 -10.51 -10.41
N GLY A 127 -16.30 -9.72 -11.23
CA GLY A 127 -17.44 -10.19 -12.01
C GLY A 127 -18.64 -10.66 -11.18
N THR A 128 -18.61 -10.44 -9.86
CA THR A 128 -19.65 -10.91 -8.92
C THR A 128 -20.62 -9.79 -8.59
N LYS A 129 -21.89 -10.11 -8.32
CA LYS A 129 -22.89 -9.13 -7.87
C LYS A 129 -22.89 -9.04 -6.33
N PRO A 130 -22.97 -7.84 -5.75
CA PRO A 130 -23.11 -7.70 -4.31
C PRO A 130 -24.43 -8.33 -3.84
N ARG A 131 -24.38 -8.95 -2.66
CA ARG A 131 -25.51 -9.63 -2.01
C ARG A 131 -26.58 -8.64 -1.56
N GLU A 132 -26.14 -7.60 -0.88
CA GLU A 132 -26.93 -6.53 -0.27
C GLU A 132 -26.11 -5.25 -0.42
N TRP A 133 -26.77 -4.10 -0.55
CA TRP A 133 -26.07 -2.83 -0.57
C TRP A 133 -26.06 -2.25 0.86
N ARG A 134 -25.06 -2.64 1.66
CA ARG A 134 -24.94 -2.17 3.07
C ARG A 134 -24.00 -0.98 3.23
N ALA A 135 -23.26 -0.63 2.18
CA ALA A 135 -22.45 0.57 2.14
C ALA A 135 -23.32 1.83 2.28
N PRO A 136 -22.86 2.88 2.98
CA PRO A 136 -23.55 4.17 3.01
C PRO A 136 -23.57 4.80 1.61
N HIS A 137 -24.65 5.51 1.28
CA HIS A 137 -24.73 6.24 0.01
C HIS A 137 -23.79 7.45 0.10
N PRO A 138 -23.04 7.81 -0.96
CA PRO A 138 -22.10 8.94 -0.94
C PRO A 138 -22.73 10.31 -0.63
N GLU A 139 -24.06 10.41 -0.65
CA GLU A 139 -24.81 11.61 -0.28
C GLU A 139 -25.15 11.67 1.23
N ASP A 140 -25.09 10.55 1.94
CA ASP A 140 -25.39 10.47 3.38
C ASP A 140 -24.30 11.15 4.23
N GLU A 141 -23.06 11.23 3.73
CA GLU A 141 -21.94 11.89 4.42
C GLU A 141 -22.04 13.43 4.38
N GLN A 142 -22.75 14.00 3.40
CA GLN A 142 -22.87 15.46 3.24
C GLN A 142 -23.94 16.10 4.15
N ALA A 143 -24.82 15.30 4.76
CA ALA A 143 -25.89 15.80 5.63
C ALA A 143 -25.46 16.04 7.09
N THR A 144 -24.20 15.79 7.44
CA THR A 144 -23.68 15.86 8.81
C THR A 144 -22.52 16.86 9.00
N ALA A 145 -22.29 17.77 8.04
CA ALA A 145 -21.30 18.85 8.15
C ALA A 145 -21.94 20.19 8.54
#